data_AF-A0A976H667-F1
#
_entry.id   AF-A0A976H667-F1
#
_cell.length_a   1.000
_cell.length_b   1.000
_cell.length_c   1.000
_cell.angle_alpha   90.00
_cell.angle_beta   90.00
_cell.angle_gamma   90.00
#
_symmetry.space_group_name_H-M   'P 1'
#
loop_
_entity.id
_entity.type
_entity.pdbx_description
1 polymer ?
#
loop_
_entity_poly.entity_id
_entity_poly.type
_entity_poly.pdbx_seq_one_letter_code
_entity_poly.pdbx_strand_id
1 'polypeptide(L)'
;NEVFLHQQFFGWQIETELPNFNVEAATMMDFNVHQHTSVNFAYVLPFSPKNALVEITSFCQQKYHANTLKQSLENYLAATINGPFTVQKVEEAAIPMTSHPFNRYSPEGAINIGTAAGKIKPTTGYAFHRIFKDSALLADCFFNGVQPPALVHNRFFMYDSLLLKLLLQKPASAKAVLQQLFQRVPYATILRFLDEDTDLWNEAKIFLQLPKKDLVKLFIQQGISW
;
A
#
# COMPACT_ATOMS: atom_id res chain seq x y z
N ASN A 1 -10.15 13.22 13.68
CA ASN A 1 -8.94 12.37 13.79
C ASN A 1 -8.65 11.55 12.53
N GLU A 2 -9.18 11.96 11.37
CA GLU A 2 -8.95 11.26 10.11
C GLU A 2 -7.58 11.61 9.54
N VAL A 3 -6.91 10.62 8.95
CA VAL A 3 -5.65 10.80 8.24
C VAL A 3 -5.91 10.67 6.76
N PHE A 4 -5.29 11.55 5.97
CA PHE A 4 -5.25 11.46 4.53
C PHE A 4 -3.80 11.59 4.04
N LEU A 5 -3.36 10.61 3.27
CA LEU A 5 -2.08 10.55 2.59
C LEU A 5 -2.32 10.15 1.13
N HIS A 6 -1.30 10.34 0.30
CA HIS A 6 -1.21 9.79 -1.03
C HIS A 6 -0.17 8.68 -1.05
N GLN A 7 -0.52 7.55 -1.66
CA GLN A 7 0.45 6.64 -2.23
C GLN A 7 0.70 7.10 -3.67
N GLN A 8 1.64 8.02 -3.83
CA GLN A 8 2.03 8.52 -5.14
C GLN A 8 3.12 7.63 -5.71
N PHE A 9 3.03 7.30 -6.98
CA PHE A 9 4.03 6.47 -7.64
C PHE A 9 4.36 6.95 -9.05
N PHE A 10 5.57 6.63 -9.47
CA PHE A 10 6.06 6.82 -10.83
C PHE A 10 6.92 5.60 -11.21
N GLY A 11 6.58 4.96 -12.32
CA GLY A 11 7.20 3.71 -12.75
C GLY A 11 7.45 3.65 -14.25
N TRP A 12 8.44 2.83 -14.61
CA TRP A 12 8.79 2.49 -15.97
C TRP A 12 8.72 0.99 -16.18
N GLN A 13 8.04 0.58 -17.25
CA GLN A 13 8.32 -0.71 -17.84
C GLN A 13 9.57 -0.55 -18.71
N ILE A 14 10.63 -1.30 -18.40
CA ILE A 14 11.91 -1.21 -19.12
C ILE A 14 12.28 -2.54 -19.77
N GLU A 15 13.00 -2.46 -20.88
CA GLU A 15 13.66 -3.58 -21.56
C GLU A 15 15.18 -3.36 -21.51
N THR A 16 15.93 -4.30 -20.94
CA THR A 16 17.39 -4.26 -20.78
C THR A 16 18.09 -5.14 -21.81
N GLU A 17 19.31 -4.79 -22.23
CA GLU A 17 20.06 -5.64 -23.17
C GLU A 17 20.57 -6.93 -22.51
N LEU A 18 20.97 -6.84 -21.24
CA LEU A 18 21.45 -7.96 -20.41
C LEU A 18 20.33 -8.52 -19.54
N PRO A 19 20.38 -9.80 -19.14
CA PRO A 19 19.41 -10.38 -18.22
C PRO A 19 19.63 -9.85 -16.79
N ASN A 20 18.91 -8.79 -16.41
CA ASN A 20 19.02 -8.14 -15.11
C ASN A 20 18.02 -8.65 -14.07
N PHE A 21 17.01 -9.42 -14.47
CA PHE A 21 15.89 -9.76 -13.60
C PHE A 21 15.76 -11.26 -13.35
N ASN A 22 15.40 -11.62 -12.11
CA ASN A 22 14.93 -12.96 -11.76
C ASN A 22 13.40 -13.02 -11.90
N VAL A 23 12.89 -13.75 -12.89
CA VAL A 23 11.45 -13.87 -13.16
C VAL A 23 10.65 -14.59 -12.06
N GLU A 24 11.33 -15.31 -11.17
CA GLU A 24 10.70 -16.03 -10.06
C GLU A 24 10.54 -15.17 -8.80
N ALA A 25 11.04 -13.93 -8.79
CA ALA A 25 11.04 -13.07 -7.63
C ALA A 25 10.56 -11.64 -7.96
N ALA A 26 9.65 -11.13 -7.15
CA ALA A 26 9.29 -9.71 -7.15
C ALA A 26 9.96 -9.00 -5.96
N THR A 27 10.46 -7.79 -6.19
CA THR A 27 10.96 -6.94 -5.12
C THR A 27 9.82 -6.09 -4.59
N MET A 28 9.47 -6.29 -3.32
CA MET A 28 8.39 -5.57 -2.64
C MET A 28 8.96 -4.62 -1.57
N MET A 29 8.59 -3.34 -1.64
CA MET A 29 8.96 -2.31 -0.66
C MET A 29 10.46 -2.24 -0.37
N ASP A 30 11.28 -2.09 -1.41
CA ASP A 30 12.71 -1.85 -1.23
C ASP A 30 12.97 -0.42 -0.76
N PHE A 31 13.39 -0.30 0.49
CA PHE A 31 13.63 0.98 1.16
C PHE A 31 15.01 1.59 0.87
N ASN A 32 15.81 0.99 -0.01
CA ASN A 32 17.12 1.51 -0.47
C ASN A 32 16.97 2.62 -1.51
N VAL A 33 16.07 3.57 -1.22
CA VAL A 33 15.80 4.76 -2.01
C VAL A 33 15.85 6.00 -1.12
N HIS A 34 16.05 7.16 -1.73
CA HIS A 34 16.09 8.42 -1.01
C HIS A 34 14.73 8.72 -0.35
N GLN A 35 14.71 8.94 0.97
CA GLN A 35 13.47 9.06 1.75
C GLN A 35 12.85 10.46 1.75
N HIS A 36 13.61 11.52 1.43
CA HIS A 36 13.15 12.91 1.56
C HIS A 36 12.51 13.15 2.95
N THR A 37 11.25 13.62 2.98
CA THR A 37 10.45 13.87 4.18
C THR A 37 9.34 12.83 4.41
N SER A 38 9.26 11.82 3.55
CA SER A 38 8.19 10.81 3.51
C SER A 38 8.79 9.40 3.63
N VAL A 39 7.96 8.38 3.47
CA VAL A 39 8.44 6.99 3.32
C VAL A 39 8.40 6.65 1.84
N ASN A 40 9.57 6.41 1.26
CA ASN A 40 9.73 6.03 -0.14
C ASN A 40 10.27 4.60 -0.25
N PHE A 41 9.85 3.90 -1.29
CA PHE A 41 10.35 2.56 -1.59
C PHE A 41 10.23 2.26 -3.09
N ALA A 42 10.96 1.26 -3.54
CA ALA A 42 10.87 0.74 -4.89
C ALA A 42 10.09 -0.59 -4.96
N TYR A 43 9.42 -0.79 -6.09
CA TYR A 43 8.92 -2.09 -6.55
C TYR A 43 9.67 -2.51 -7.82
N VAL A 44 9.96 -3.80 -7.94
CA VAL A 44 10.46 -4.42 -9.18
C VAL A 44 9.60 -5.64 -9.46
N LEU A 45 8.90 -5.61 -10.59
CA LEU A 45 8.07 -6.72 -11.07
C LEU A 45 8.59 -7.21 -12.42
N PRO A 46 9.40 -8.27 -12.43
CA PRO A 46 9.91 -8.88 -13.67
C PRO A 46 8.81 -9.57 -14.49
N PHE A 47 8.86 -9.38 -15.80
CA PHE A 47 8.05 -10.11 -16.79
C PHE A 47 8.91 -11.11 -17.59
N SER A 48 10.19 -10.78 -17.77
CA SER A 48 11.21 -11.66 -18.38
C SER A 48 12.57 -11.36 -17.74
N PRO A 49 13.64 -12.12 -18.03
CA PRO A 49 14.98 -11.78 -17.55
C PRO A 49 15.47 -10.39 -17.99
N LYS A 50 14.86 -9.81 -19.03
CA LYS A 50 15.20 -8.52 -19.63
C LYS A 50 14.10 -7.46 -19.54
N ASN A 51 12.92 -7.81 -19.04
CA ASN A 51 11.78 -6.90 -19.00
C ASN A 51 11.18 -6.85 -17.59
N ALA A 52 10.99 -5.65 -17.05
CA ALA A 52 10.36 -5.46 -15.73
C ALA A 52 9.65 -4.11 -15.64
N LEU A 53 8.64 -4.03 -14.78
CA LEU A 53 8.13 -2.78 -14.23
C LEU A 53 8.99 -2.41 -13.00
N VAL A 54 9.56 -1.21 -12.99
CA VAL A 54 10.27 -0.65 -11.84
C VAL A 54 9.60 0.66 -11.45
N GLU A 55 9.22 0.79 -10.19
CA GLU A 55 8.39 1.90 -9.71
C GLU A 55 8.93 2.45 -8.39
N ILE A 56 8.99 3.79 -8.28
CA ILE A 56 9.17 4.47 -7.00
C ILE A 56 7.81 4.88 -6.46
N THR A 57 7.53 4.46 -5.24
CA THR A 57 6.32 4.83 -4.49
C THR A 57 6.68 5.64 -3.27
N SER A 58 5.82 6.61 -2.94
CA SER A 58 5.91 7.50 -1.79
C SER A 58 4.60 7.52 -1.02
N PHE A 59 4.68 7.40 0.30
CA PHE A 59 3.59 7.76 1.21
C PHE A 59 3.73 9.23 1.64
N CYS A 60 3.04 10.14 0.94
CA CYS A 60 3.20 11.59 1.12
C CYS A 60 1.88 12.31 1.38
N GLN A 61 1.91 13.31 2.27
CA GLN A 61 0.75 14.19 2.49
C GLN A 61 0.56 15.17 1.32
N GLN A 62 1.64 15.79 0.87
CA GLN A 62 1.68 16.62 -0.33
C GLN A 62 2.34 15.84 -1.45
N LYS A 63 1.71 15.82 -2.62
CA LYS A 63 2.26 15.13 -3.80
C LYS A 63 3.58 15.78 -4.21
N TYR A 64 4.56 14.94 -4.53
CA TYR A 64 5.78 15.35 -5.21
C TYR A 64 5.48 15.76 -6.65
N HIS A 65 6.35 16.58 -7.23
CA HIS A 65 6.38 16.76 -8.68
C HIS A 65 6.81 15.44 -9.34
N ALA A 66 6.22 15.10 -10.49
CA ALA A 66 6.55 13.89 -11.26
C ALA A 66 8.07 13.73 -11.47
N ASN A 67 8.76 14.83 -11.78
CA ASN A 67 10.22 14.84 -11.96
C ASN A 67 11.02 14.39 -10.73
N THR A 68 10.52 14.63 -9.51
CA THR A 68 11.19 14.19 -8.27
C THR A 68 11.18 12.66 -8.14
N LEU A 69 10.04 12.03 -8.42
CA LEU A 69 9.94 10.56 -8.40
C LEU A 69 10.68 9.94 -9.59
N LYS A 70 10.60 10.56 -10.77
CA LYS A 70 11.38 10.16 -11.95
C LYS A 70 12.88 10.16 -11.66
N GLN A 71 13.42 11.23 -11.05
CA GLN A 71 14.84 11.28 -10.71
C GLN A 71 15.22 10.22 -9.67
N SER A 72 14.33 9.93 -8.72
CA SER A 72 14.54 8.83 -7.77
C SER A 72 14.58 7.47 -8.47
N LEU A 73 13.71 7.26 -9.47
CA LEU A 73 13.68 6.05 -10.29
C LEU A 73 14.95 5.89 -11.12
N GLU A 74 15.40 6.96 -11.79
CA GLU A 74 16.65 6.97 -12.55
C GLU A 74 17.85 6.60 -11.68
N ASN A 75 17.94 7.18 -10.47
CA ASN A 75 19.00 6.84 -9.51
C ASN A 75 18.93 5.38 -9.04
N TYR A 76 17.73 4.86 -8.79
CA TYR A 76 17.54 3.47 -8.38
C TYR A 76 17.94 2.49 -9.49
N LEU A 77 17.53 2.77 -10.74
CA LEU A 77 17.90 1.97 -11.90
C LEU A 77 19.40 2.00 -12.18
N ALA A 78 20.04 3.17 -12.06
CA ALA A 78 21.49 3.30 -12.21
C ALA A 78 22.29 2.47 -11.19
N ALA A 79 21.71 2.22 -10.00
CA ALA A 79 22.31 1.42 -8.95
C ALA A 79 22.01 -0.10 -9.07
N THR A 80 20.96 -0.48 -9.80
CA THR A 80 20.43 -1.86 -9.81
C THR A 80 20.51 -2.57 -11.15
N ILE A 81 20.57 -1.83 -12.26
CA ILE A 81 20.59 -2.37 -13.62
C ILE A 81 21.99 -2.27 -14.22
N ASN A 82 22.44 -3.34 -14.85
CA ASN A 82 23.67 -3.40 -15.62
C ASN A 82 23.39 -3.15 -17.10
N GLY A 83 24.12 -2.20 -17.67
CA GLY A 83 24.04 -1.86 -19.09
C GLY A 83 22.85 -0.97 -19.44
N PRO A 84 22.69 -0.65 -20.73
CA PRO A 84 21.62 0.21 -21.21
C PRO A 84 20.26 -0.49 -21.14
N PHE A 85 19.22 0.33 -21.09
CA PHE A 85 17.83 -0.10 -21.16
C PHE A 85 17.00 0.90 -21.98
N THR A 86 15.83 0.46 -22.41
CA THR A 86 14.84 1.29 -23.09
C THR A 86 13.56 1.34 -22.27
N VAL A 87 12.92 2.50 -22.19
CA VAL A 87 11.62 2.66 -21.53
C VAL A 87 10.52 2.32 -22.53
N GLN A 88 9.72 1.31 -22.21
CA GLN A 88 8.63 0.81 -23.03
C GLN A 88 7.30 1.50 -22.66
N LYS A 89 7.07 1.73 -21.36
CA LYS A 89 5.87 2.39 -20.85
C LYS A 89 6.19 3.21 -19.60
N VAL A 90 5.35 4.22 -19.35
CA VAL A 90 5.40 5.06 -18.15
C VAL A 90 4.08 4.94 -17.42
N GLU A 91 4.13 4.75 -16.11
CA GLU A 91 2.97 4.73 -15.21
C GLU A 91 3.16 5.78 -14.11
N GLU A 92 2.12 6.58 -13.87
CA GLU A 92 2.11 7.57 -12.79
C GLU A 92 0.69 7.72 -12.26
N ALA A 93 0.52 7.62 -10.95
CA ALA A 93 -0.72 7.99 -10.30
C ALA A 93 -0.52 8.31 -8.80
N ALA A 94 -1.62 8.64 -8.13
CA ALA A 94 -1.64 8.81 -6.68
C ALA A 94 -2.92 8.21 -6.09
N ILE A 95 -2.78 7.13 -5.34
CA ILE A 95 -3.90 6.44 -4.68
C ILE A 95 -4.19 7.13 -3.34
N PRO A 96 -5.46 7.44 -3.02
CA PRO A 96 -5.82 8.00 -1.73
C PRO A 96 -5.67 6.95 -0.62
N MET A 97 -4.98 7.32 0.45
CA MET A 97 -4.79 6.52 1.66
C MET A 97 -5.47 7.22 2.82
N THR A 98 -6.59 6.69 3.31
CA THR A 98 -7.39 7.41 4.29
C THR A 98 -8.01 6.52 5.36
N SER A 99 -8.12 7.07 6.57
CA SER A 99 -8.91 6.50 7.66
C SER A 99 -10.33 7.10 7.73
N HIS A 100 -10.82 7.69 6.63
CA HIS A 100 -12.18 8.21 6.54
C HIS A 100 -13.19 7.04 6.49
N PRO A 101 -14.27 7.08 7.30
CA PRO A 101 -15.31 6.07 7.26
C PRO A 101 -16.19 6.25 6.01
N PHE A 102 -16.33 5.20 5.20
CA PHE A 102 -17.15 5.25 3.99
C PHE A 102 -18.56 4.71 4.23
N ASN A 103 -19.51 5.23 3.45
CA ASN A 103 -20.91 4.80 3.48
C ASN A 103 -21.25 3.97 2.23
N ARG A 104 -22.10 2.96 2.39
CA ARG A 104 -22.59 2.13 1.27
C ARG A 104 -23.40 2.96 0.26
N TYR A 105 -24.13 3.96 0.74
CA TYR A 105 -24.98 4.81 -0.09
C TYR A 105 -24.51 6.26 -0.06
N SER A 106 -24.63 6.94 -1.19
CA SER A 106 -24.54 8.40 -1.26
C SER A 106 -25.77 9.05 -0.61
N PRO A 107 -25.73 10.36 -0.29
CA PRO A 107 -26.90 11.09 0.21
C PRO A 107 -28.14 11.00 -0.71
N GLU A 108 -27.92 10.83 -2.02
CA GLU A 108 -28.95 10.69 -3.05
C GLU A 108 -29.46 9.24 -3.19
N GLY A 109 -28.91 8.29 -2.42
CA GLY A 109 -29.29 6.88 -2.44
C GLY A 109 -28.57 6.03 -3.47
N ALA A 110 -27.56 6.56 -4.17
CA ALA A 110 -26.76 5.76 -5.09
C ALA A 110 -25.82 4.79 -4.33
N ILE A 111 -25.62 3.58 -4.84
CA ILE A 111 -24.68 2.62 -4.25
C ILE A 111 -23.25 3.04 -4.59
N ASN A 112 -22.45 3.31 -3.57
CA ASN A 112 -21.02 3.52 -3.73
C ASN A 112 -20.31 2.20 -4.07
N ILE A 113 -19.36 2.27 -4.99
CA ILE A 113 -18.46 1.18 -5.40
C ILE A 113 -17.01 1.66 -5.45
N GLY A 114 -16.05 0.73 -5.53
CA GLY A 114 -14.65 1.09 -5.74
C GLY A 114 -14.09 1.98 -4.63
N THR A 115 -13.36 3.02 -5.03
CA THR A 115 -12.81 4.04 -4.11
C THR A 115 -13.89 4.74 -3.30
N ALA A 116 -15.05 5.05 -3.89
CA ALA A 116 -16.14 5.73 -3.20
C ALA A 116 -16.77 4.86 -2.09
N ALA A 117 -16.62 3.54 -2.17
CA ALA A 117 -17.03 2.59 -1.13
C ALA A 117 -15.89 2.22 -0.16
N GLY A 118 -14.76 2.92 -0.21
CA GLY A 118 -13.61 2.61 0.63
C GLY A 118 -12.97 1.25 0.34
N LYS A 119 -13.09 0.73 -0.89
CA LYS A 119 -12.56 -0.61 -1.26
C LYS A 119 -11.07 -0.61 -1.61
N ILE A 120 -10.36 0.46 -1.25
CA ILE A 120 -8.90 0.55 -1.29
C ILE A 120 -8.38 0.24 0.12
N LYS A 121 -7.45 -0.69 0.26
CA LYS A 121 -6.74 -0.94 1.52
C LYS A 121 -5.98 0.33 1.93
N PRO A 122 -6.34 0.99 3.05
CA PRO A 122 -5.82 2.32 3.33
C PRO A 122 -4.31 2.41 3.43
N THR A 123 -3.63 1.33 3.80
CA THR A 123 -2.18 1.29 4.09
C THR A 123 -1.31 0.76 2.96
N THR A 124 -1.90 0.17 1.91
CA THR A 124 -1.14 -0.44 0.80
C THR A 124 -1.66 -0.09 -0.59
N GLY A 125 -2.83 0.54 -0.68
CA GLY A 125 -3.46 0.86 -1.96
C GLY A 125 -4.10 -0.35 -2.65
N TYR A 126 -4.07 -1.54 -2.03
CA TYR A 126 -4.61 -2.76 -2.63
C TYR A 126 -6.13 -2.64 -2.79
N ALA A 127 -6.58 -2.65 -4.05
CA ALA A 127 -7.97 -2.38 -4.39
C ALA A 127 -8.60 -3.50 -5.22
N PHE A 128 -7.88 -4.09 -6.17
CA PHE A 128 -8.45 -4.99 -7.18
C PHE A 128 -9.30 -6.13 -6.57
N HIS A 129 -8.71 -6.94 -5.68
CA HIS A 129 -9.40 -8.07 -5.05
C HIS A 129 -10.60 -7.63 -4.20
N ARG A 130 -10.46 -6.50 -3.50
CA ARG A 130 -11.51 -5.93 -2.64
C ARG A 130 -12.69 -5.41 -3.44
N ILE A 131 -12.40 -4.70 -4.53
CA ILE A 131 -13.40 -4.22 -5.49
C ILE A 131 -14.09 -5.40 -6.15
N PHE A 132 -13.34 -6.42 -6.57
CA PHE A 132 -13.90 -7.61 -7.18
C PHE A 132 -14.90 -8.32 -6.24
N LYS A 133 -14.51 -8.58 -4.99
CA LYS A 133 -15.39 -9.17 -3.97
C LYS A 133 -16.64 -8.32 -3.70
N ASP A 134 -16.46 -7.01 -3.58
CA ASP A 134 -17.59 -6.10 -3.36
C ASP A 134 -18.55 -6.07 -4.55
N SER A 135 -18.03 -6.01 -5.77
CA SER A 135 -18.82 -6.06 -7.00
C SER A 135 -19.61 -7.36 -7.13
N ALA A 136 -18.99 -8.51 -6.79
CA ALA A 136 -19.69 -9.79 -6.79
C ALA A 136 -20.84 -9.82 -5.77
N LEU A 137 -20.62 -9.31 -4.56
CA LEU A 137 -21.65 -9.18 -3.53
C LEU A 137 -22.78 -8.25 -3.98
N LEU A 138 -22.47 -7.14 -4.62
CA LEU A 138 -23.48 -6.19 -5.10
C LEU A 138 -24.32 -6.78 -6.23
N ALA A 139 -23.69 -7.54 -7.14
CA ALA A 139 -24.40 -8.26 -8.18
C ALA A 139 -25.37 -9.29 -7.59
N ASP A 140 -24.92 -10.08 -6.61
CA ASP A 140 -25.78 -11.05 -5.92
C ASP A 140 -26.96 -10.39 -5.20
N CYS A 141 -26.72 -9.30 -4.46
CA CYS A 141 -27.79 -8.51 -3.83
C CYS A 141 -28.81 -8.01 -4.87
N PHE A 142 -28.32 -7.49 -6.00
CA PHE A 142 -29.17 -6.97 -7.08
C PHE A 142 -30.07 -8.07 -7.68
N PHE A 143 -29.51 -9.22 -8.04
CA PHE A 143 -30.28 -10.31 -8.66
C PHE A 143 -31.27 -10.98 -7.69
N ASN A 144 -30.98 -10.97 -6.39
CA ASN A 144 -31.86 -11.53 -5.37
C ASN A 144 -32.86 -10.50 -4.79
N GLY A 145 -32.83 -9.23 -5.23
CA GLY A 145 -33.70 -8.17 -4.71
C GLY A 145 -33.44 -7.80 -3.24
N VAL A 146 -32.22 -8.06 -2.76
CA VAL A 146 -31.79 -7.77 -1.38
C VAL A 146 -30.98 -6.47 -1.36
N GLN A 147 -31.15 -5.67 -0.31
CA GLN A 147 -30.34 -4.46 -0.14
C GLN A 147 -28.91 -4.83 0.29
N PRO A 148 -27.88 -4.26 -0.36
CA PRO A 148 -26.50 -4.43 0.08
C PRO A 148 -26.30 -4.05 1.55
N PRO A 149 -25.50 -4.83 2.30
CA PRO A 149 -25.15 -4.51 3.68
C PRO A 149 -24.37 -3.19 3.78
N ALA A 150 -24.53 -2.53 4.93
CA ALA A 150 -23.71 -1.39 5.30
C ALA A 150 -22.22 -1.76 5.35
N LEU A 151 -21.36 -0.77 5.15
CA LEU A 151 -19.92 -0.94 5.31
C LEU A 151 -19.60 -1.00 6.81
N VAL A 152 -18.87 -2.04 7.23
CA VAL A 152 -18.51 -2.26 8.64
C VAL A 152 -17.01 -2.09 8.80
N HIS A 153 -16.62 -1.32 9.82
CA HIS A 153 -15.23 -1.20 10.25
C HIS A 153 -14.93 -2.28 11.28
N ASN A 154 -13.90 -3.08 11.00
CA ASN A 154 -13.42 -4.11 11.92
C ASN A 154 -12.10 -3.65 12.58
N ARG A 155 -11.46 -4.55 13.33
CA ARG A 155 -10.17 -4.27 13.98
C ARG A 155 -9.04 -3.87 13.01
N PHE A 156 -9.08 -4.30 11.74
CA PHE A 156 -8.07 -3.94 10.75
C PHE A 156 -8.13 -2.47 10.37
N PHE A 157 -9.32 -1.86 10.40
CA PHE A 157 -9.45 -0.41 10.24
C PHE A 157 -8.70 0.37 11.33
N MET A 158 -8.67 -0.14 12.56
CA MET A 158 -7.87 0.45 13.64
C MET A 158 -6.38 0.30 13.37
N TYR A 159 -5.92 -0.87 12.92
CA TYR A 159 -4.51 -1.09 12.55
C TYR A 159 -4.08 -0.17 11.41
N ASP A 160 -4.93 -0.01 10.40
CA ASP A 160 -4.69 0.89 9.29
C ASP A 160 -4.58 2.34 9.75
N SER A 161 -5.53 2.78 10.57
CA SER A 161 -5.55 4.13 11.14
C SER A 161 -4.29 4.44 11.95
N LEU A 162 -3.77 3.45 12.69
CA LEU A 162 -2.52 3.58 13.43
C LEU A 162 -1.31 3.75 12.49
N LEU A 163 -1.19 2.89 11.48
CA LEU A 163 -0.08 2.94 10.52
C LEU A 163 -0.12 4.25 9.71
N LEU A 164 -1.30 4.70 9.28
CA LEU A 164 -1.45 5.99 8.60
C LEU A 164 -0.98 7.17 9.46
N LYS A 165 -1.33 7.19 10.76
CA LYS A 165 -0.82 8.22 11.68
C LYS A 165 0.69 8.12 11.86
N LEU A 166 1.24 6.91 11.94
CA LEU A 166 2.68 6.70 12.05
C LEU A 166 3.41 7.21 10.80
N LEU A 167 2.89 6.92 9.60
CA LEU A 167 3.40 7.42 8.33
C LEU A 167 3.40 8.96 8.28
N LEU A 168 2.31 9.58 8.73
CA LEU A 168 2.17 11.04 8.74
C LEU A 168 3.09 11.72 9.77
N GLN A 169 3.16 11.19 11.00
CA GLN A 169 3.79 11.89 12.13
C GLN A 169 5.24 11.49 12.38
N LYS A 170 5.62 10.26 12.01
CA LYS A 170 6.93 9.67 12.29
C LYS A 170 7.38 8.77 11.13
N PRO A 171 7.65 9.34 9.94
CA PRO A 171 8.00 8.57 8.73
C PRO A 171 9.22 7.66 8.93
N ALA A 172 10.24 8.11 9.67
CA ALA A 172 11.40 7.27 9.99
C ALA A 172 11.02 6.01 10.81
N SER A 173 10.14 6.15 11.79
CA SER A 173 9.64 5.01 12.57
C SER A 173 8.72 4.12 11.72
N ALA A 174 7.90 4.71 10.84
CA ALA A 174 7.06 3.98 9.91
C ALA A 174 7.88 3.11 8.94
N LYS A 175 8.94 3.69 8.36
CA LYS A 175 9.92 2.98 7.54
C LYS A 175 10.49 1.78 8.29
N ALA A 176 10.95 1.97 9.52
CA ALA A 176 11.50 0.89 10.33
C ALA A 176 10.47 -0.23 10.61
N VAL A 177 9.22 0.14 10.88
CA VAL A 177 8.12 -0.83 11.06
C VAL A 177 7.88 -1.63 9.78
N LEU A 178 7.73 -0.98 8.63
CA LEU A 178 7.49 -1.65 7.35
C LEU A 178 8.68 -2.53 6.96
N GLN A 179 9.90 -2.02 7.06
CA GLN A 179 11.10 -2.77 6.75
C GLN A 179 11.20 -4.03 7.62
N GLN A 180 10.95 -3.91 8.93
CA GLN A 180 10.99 -5.06 9.84
C GLN A 180 9.85 -6.05 9.59
N LEU A 181 8.66 -5.57 9.20
CA LEU A 181 7.54 -6.42 8.80
C LEU A 181 7.94 -7.34 7.63
N PHE A 182 8.42 -6.76 6.52
CA PHE A 182 8.80 -7.52 5.33
C PHE A 182 10.07 -8.36 5.49
N GLN A 183 10.94 -8.04 6.45
CA GLN A 183 12.15 -8.82 6.73
C GLN A 183 11.92 -10.01 7.67
N ARG A 184 10.99 -9.91 8.63
CA ARG A 184 10.85 -10.90 9.71
C ARG A 184 9.61 -11.77 9.61
N VAL A 185 8.55 -11.28 8.98
CA VAL A 185 7.29 -12.00 8.86
C VAL A 185 7.24 -12.74 7.53
N PRO A 186 6.88 -14.04 7.50
CA PRO A 186 6.69 -14.77 6.25
C PRO A 186 5.70 -14.06 5.33
N TYR A 187 6.04 -13.95 4.04
CA TYR A 187 5.26 -13.17 3.07
C TYR A 187 3.79 -13.62 2.97
N ALA A 188 3.52 -14.94 3.03
CA ALA A 188 2.17 -15.47 3.05
C ALA A 188 1.34 -14.94 4.25
N THR A 189 1.95 -14.77 5.42
CA THR A 189 1.30 -14.20 6.60
C THR A 189 1.05 -12.70 6.41
N ILE A 190 1.98 -11.98 5.78
CA ILE A 190 1.79 -10.56 5.44
C ILE A 190 0.60 -10.41 4.48
N LEU A 191 0.54 -11.19 3.41
CA LEU A 191 -0.58 -11.14 2.46
C LEU A 191 -1.93 -11.40 3.14
N ARG A 192 -2.01 -12.44 3.98
CA ARG A 192 -3.22 -12.72 4.77
C ARG A 192 -3.59 -11.55 5.68
N PHE A 193 -2.62 -10.91 6.32
CA PHE A 193 -2.86 -9.74 7.17
C PHE A 193 -3.39 -8.55 6.35
N LEU A 194 -2.83 -8.31 5.16
CA LEU A 194 -3.28 -7.25 4.25
C LEU A 194 -4.67 -7.52 3.66
N ASP A 195 -5.02 -8.79 3.47
CA ASP A 195 -6.34 -9.28 3.04
C ASP A 195 -7.36 -9.36 4.18
N GLU A 196 -6.97 -9.01 5.41
CA GLU A 196 -7.83 -9.08 6.61
C GLU A 196 -8.26 -10.51 6.99
N ASP A 197 -7.44 -11.49 6.63
CA ASP A 197 -7.65 -12.94 6.82
C ASP A 197 -6.66 -13.55 7.84
N THR A 198 -6.34 -12.79 8.88
CA THR A 198 -5.59 -13.26 10.05
C THR A 198 -6.48 -13.39 11.28
N ASP A 199 -6.04 -14.18 12.25
CA ASP A 199 -6.59 -14.19 13.61
C ASP A 199 -5.71 -13.37 14.57
N LEU A 200 -6.21 -13.14 15.78
CA LEU A 200 -5.51 -12.38 16.83
C LEU A 200 -4.15 -12.98 17.19
N TRP A 201 -3.97 -14.30 17.03
CA TRP A 201 -2.72 -14.98 17.35
C TRP A 201 -1.63 -14.71 16.31
N ASN A 202 -1.98 -14.78 15.02
CA ASN A 202 -1.10 -14.39 13.92
C ASN A 202 -0.76 -12.89 14.02
N GLU A 203 -1.74 -12.05 14.34
CA GLU A 203 -1.55 -10.61 14.55
C GLU A 203 -0.59 -10.33 15.72
N ALA A 204 -0.77 -11.00 16.86
CA ALA A 204 0.16 -10.89 17.99
C ALA A 204 1.60 -11.27 17.61
N LYS A 205 1.77 -12.38 16.86
CA LYS A 205 3.08 -12.78 16.34
C LYS A 205 3.71 -11.73 15.44
N ILE A 206 2.92 -11.10 14.57
CA ILE A 206 3.37 -9.98 13.72
C ILE A 206 3.83 -8.82 14.61
N PHE A 207 2.95 -8.32 15.48
CA PHE A 207 3.23 -7.13 16.29
C PHE A 207 4.39 -7.31 17.27
N LEU A 208 4.61 -8.52 17.79
CA LEU A 208 5.75 -8.83 18.64
C LEU A 208 7.10 -8.67 17.92
N GLN A 209 7.10 -8.83 16.60
CA GLN A 209 8.28 -8.71 15.76
C GLN A 209 8.55 -7.27 15.30
N LEU A 210 7.67 -6.30 15.59
CA LEU A 210 7.83 -4.90 15.15
C LEU A 210 8.53 -4.02 16.22
N PRO A 211 9.09 -2.86 15.83
CA PRO A 211 9.62 -1.88 16.77
C PRO A 211 8.57 -1.41 17.80
N LYS A 212 8.76 -1.77 19.07
CA LYS A 212 7.73 -1.61 20.10
C LYS A 212 7.56 -0.17 20.61
N LYS A 213 8.66 0.61 20.68
CA LYS A 213 8.67 1.91 21.38
C LYS A 213 7.63 2.90 20.84
N ASP A 214 7.61 3.10 19.53
CA ASP A 214 6.71 4.07 18.90
C ASP A 214 5.30 3.52 18.69
N LEU A 215 5.17 2.23 18.36
CA LEU A 215 3.86 1.58 18.20
C LEU A 215 3.09 1.59 19.52
N VAL A 216 3.71 1.17 20.63
CA VAL A 216 3.05 1.16 21.95
C VAL A 216 2.66 2.56 22.39
N LYS A 217 3.51 3.57 22.16
CA LYS A 217 3.18 4.97 22.48
C LYS A 217 1.96 5.45 21.69
N LEU A 218 1.88 5.15 20.39
CA LEU A 218 0.72 5.50 19.56
C LEU A 218 -0.53 4.72 19.95
N PHE A 219 -0.40 3.43 20.30
CA PHE A 219 -1.50 2.62 20.82
C PHE A 219 -2.07 3.19 22.11
N ILE A 220 -1.22 3.59 23.07
CA ILE A 220 -1.66 4.20 24.33
C ILE A 220 -2.34 5.56 24.07
N GLN A 221 -1.75 6.40 23.23
CA GLN A 221 -2.35 7.70 22.88
C GLN A 221 -3.71 7.54 22.17
N GLN A 222 -3.87 6.51 21.34
CA GLN A 222 -5.15 6.21 20.71
C GLN A 222 -6.15 5.59 21.68
N GLY A 223 -5.76 4.62 22.50
CA GLY A 223 -6.66 3.98 23.48
C GLY A 223 -7.24 4.96 24.51
N ILE A 224 -6.60 6.12 24.72
CA ILE A 224 -7.10 7.21 25.58
C ILE A 224 -8.05 8.16 24.82
N SER A 225 -8.06 8.13 23.48
CA SER A 225 -8.86 9.02 22.62
C SER A 225 -10.05 8.34 21.94
N TRP A 226 -10.36 7.09 22.31
CA TRP A 226 -11.56 6.35 21.94
C TRP A 226 -12.50 6.19 23.13
#